data_AF-A0A7S2UH39-F1
#
_entry.id   AF-A0A7S2UH39-F1
#
_cell.length_a   1.000
_cell.length_b   1.000
_cell.length_c   1.000
_cell.angle_alpha   90.00
_cell.angle_beta   90.00
_cell.angle_gamma   90.00
#
_symmetry.space_group_name_H-M   'P 1'
#
loop_
_entity.id
_entity.type
_entity.pdbx_description
1 polymer ?
#
loop_
_entity_poly.entity_id
_entity_poly.type
_entity_poly.pdbx_seq_one_letter_code
_entity_poly.pdbx_strand_id
1 'polypeptide(L)'
;FVPSLSSDGRTFAVGSAVLNGENKEYHLYVQVYRYKDEGNMGDWTQMGENIHDKKGNHLIAYTVSLSADGNVLVIGDPGGFKGGINSGHSHVLRNVNDVW
;
A
#
# COMPACT_ATOMS: atom_id res chain seq x y z
N PHE A 1 4.33 9.11 -3.21
CA PHE A 1 3.73 7.77 -3.39
C PHE A 1 3.11 7.71 -4.77
N VAL A 2 3.25 6.58 -5.49
CA VAL A 2 2.56 6.36 -6.77
C VAL A 2 1.37 5.45 -6.49
N PRO A 3 0.12 5.92 -6.67
CA PRO A 3 -1.05 5.06 -6.51
C PRO A 3 -1.20 4.10 -7.69
N SER A 4 -1.95 3.03 -7.50
CA SER A 4 -2.31 2.06 -8.54
C SER A 4 -3.81 1.79 -8.53
N LEU A 5 -4.37 1.52 -9.71
CA LEU A 5 -5.78 1.16 -9.90
C LEU A 5 -5.86 -0.16 -10.69
N SER A 6 -6.81 -1.04 -10.37
CA SER A 6 -7.13 -2.21 -11.21
C SER A 6 -7.72 -1.78 -12.56
N SER A 7 -7.70 -2.66 -13.55
CA SER A 7 -8.15 -2.33 -14.91
C SER A 7 -9.63 -1.96 -14.99
N ASP A 8 -10.45 -2.51 -14.11
CA ASP A 8 -11.88 -2.20 -13.99
C ASP A 8 -12.16 -0.93 -13.17
N GLY A 9 -11.14 -0.31 -12.59
CA GLY A 9 -11.27 0.88 -11.77
C GLY A 9 -11.85 0.64 -10.37
N ARG A 10 -12.01 -0.62 -9.91
CA ARG A 10 -12.72 -0.94 -8.67
C ARG A 10 -11.82 -1.23 -7.47
N THR A 11 -10.53 -1.44 -7.67
CA THR A 11 -9.55 -1.62 -6.59
C THR A 11 -8.44 -0.60 -6.73
N PHE A 12 -8.15 0.12 -5.65
CA PHE A 12 -7.18 1.22 -5.59
C PHE A 12 -6.17 0.94 -4.48
N ALA A 13 -4.89 1.10 -4.75
CA ALA A 13 -3.82 0.96 -3.76
C ALA A 13 -3.01 2.25 -3.69
N VAL A 14 -2.64 2.67 -2.48
CA VAL A 14 -1.86 3.89 -2.25
C VAL A 14 -0.94 3.73 -1.05
N GLY A 15 0.29 4.22 -1.20
CA GLY A 15 1.20 4.42 -0.07
C GLY A 15 0.83 5.70 0.69
N SER A 16 0.82 5.63 2.01
CA SER A 16 0.53 6.74 2.91
C SER A 16 1.62 6.88 3.98
N ALA A 17 1.73 8.07 4.54
CA ALA A 17 2.68 8.41 5.58
C ALA A 17 1.98 9.19 6.68
N VAL A 18 2.14 8.76 7.93
CA VAL A 18 1.68 9.53 9.09
C VAL A 18 2.88 9.86 9.98
N LEU A 19 2.94 11.13 10.38
CA LEU A 19 3.87 11.63 11.38
C LEU A 19 3.28 11.42 12.76
N ASN A 20 3.79 10.43 13.51
CA ASN A 20 3.34 10.15 14.87
C ASN A 20 4.54 10.06 15.83
N GLY A 21 4.29 10.37 17.12
CA GLY A 21 5.28 10.26 18.20
C GLY A 21 6.15 11.51 18.42
N GLU A 22 6.75 11.61 19.61
CA GLU A 22 7.58 12.74 20.05
C GLU A 22 8.82 12.95 19.15
N ASN A 23 9.30 11.88 18.51
CA ASN A 23 10.46 11.89 17.62
C ASN A 23 10.13 12.24 16.15
N LYS A 24 8.86 12.52 15.81
CA LYS A 24 8.40 12.79 14.44
C LYS A 24 8.79 11.70 13.44
N GLU A 25 8.64 10.44 13.83
CA GLU A 25 8.93 9.32 12.94
C GLU A 25 7.82 9.16 11.90
N TYR A 26 8.22 8.91 10.65
CA TYR A 26 7.28 8.58 9.58
C TYR A 26 6.91 7.11 9.66
N HIS A 27 5.65 6.83 9.97
CA HIS A 27 5.07 5.52 9.77
C HIS A 27 4.52 5.44 8.36
N LEU A 28 5.16 4.63 7.53
CA LEU A 28 4.69 4.33 6.18
C LEU A 28 3.83 3.08 6.17
N TYR A 29 2.79 3.11 5.36
CA TYR A 29 1.95 1.96 5.13
C TYR A 29 1.28 2.04 3.76
N VAL A 30 0.76 0.92 3.27
CA VAL A 30 -0.07 0.85 2.08
C VAL A 30 -1.51 0.59 2.50
N GLN A 31 -2.42 1.33 1.90
CA GLN A 31 -3.86 1.09 2.01
C GLN A 31 -4.38 0.61 0.67
N VAL A 32 -5.29 -0.36 0.72
CA VAL A 32 -6.05 -0.82 -0.44
C VAL A 32 -7.52 -0.49 -0.20
N TYR A 33 -8.16 0.09 -1.19
CA TYR A 33 -9.58 0.45 -1.17
C TYR A 33 -10.31 -0.27 -2.30
N ARG A 34 -11.56 -0.61 -2.07
CA ARG A 34 -12.48 -1.15 -3.08
C ARG A 34 -13.68 -0.24 -3.22
N TYR A 35 -14.01 0.08 -4.46
CA TYR A 35 -15.22 0.80 -4.79
C TYR A 35 -16.42 -0.11 -4.60
N LYS A 36 -17.39 0.34 -3.79
CA LYS A 36 -18.70 -0.25 -3.64
C LYS A 36 -19.70 0.60 -4.39
N ASP A 37 -20.34 -0.02 -5.37
CA ASP A 37 -21.42 0.58 -6.14
C ASP A 37 -22.72 0.47 -5.33
N GLU A 38 -23.24 1.60 -4.87
CA GLU A 38 -24.54 1.70 -4.19
C GLU A 38 -25.57 2.43 -5.10
N GLY A 39 -25.49 2.18 -6.40
CA GLY A 39 -26.45 2.65 -7.41
C GLY A 39 -26.17 4.08 -7.84
N ASN A 40 -26.67 5.08 -7.10
CA ASN A 40 -26.60 6.50 -7.49
C ASN A 40 -25.42 7.25 -6.83
N MET A 41 -24.81 6.65 -5.83
CA MET A 41 -23.55 7.05 -5.23
C MET A 41 -22.73 5.79 -5.01
N GLY A 42 -21.42 5.89 -5.10
CA GLY A 42 -20.56 4.79 -4.66
C GLY A 42 -19.49 5.32 -3.73
N ASP A 43 -18.97 4.42 -2.92
CA ASP A 43 -18.04 4.74 -1.86
C ASP A 43 -16.80 3.85 -1.92
N TRP A 44 -15.68 4.34 -1.42
CA TRP A 44 -14.42 3.62 -1.36
C TRP A 44 -14.21 3.09 0.06
N THR A 45 -14.34 1.78 0.26
CA THR A 45 -14.07 1.15 1.56
C THR A 45 -12.65 0.60 1.60
N GLN A 46 -11.92 0.81 2.70
CA GLN A 46 -10.62 0.17 2.91
C GLN A 46 -10.77 -1.36 3.07
N MET A 47 -9.85 -2.09 2.46
CA MET A 47 -9.79 -3.55 2.44
C MET A 47 -8.74 -4.02 3.44
N GLY A 48 -9.17 -4.41 4.64
CA GLY A 48 -8.28 -4.83 5.72
C GLY A 48 -7.54 -3.68 6.42
N GLU A 49 -6.54 -4.04 7.23
CA GLU A 49 -5.72 -3.08 7.98
C GLU A 49 -4.65 -2.42 7.10
N ASN A 50 -3.94 -1.44 7.65
CA ASN A 50 -2.81 -0.80 6.99
C ASN A 50 -1.67 -1.83 6.80
N ILE A 51 -1.18 -1.98 5.58
CA ILE A 51 -0.07 -2.88 5.28
C ILE A 51 1.24 -2.16 5.60
N HIS A 52 2.00 -2.63 6.58
CA HIS A 52 3.27 -2.04 6.97
C HIS A 52 4.35 -3.12 7.17
N ASP A 53 5.61 -2.72 7.17
CA ASP A 53 6.68 -3.62 7.56
C ASP A 53 6.65 -3.89 9.07
N LYS A 54 7.20 -5.03 9.51
CA LYS A 54 7.28 -5.34 10.96
C LYS A 54 8.37 -4.56 11.68
N LYS A 55 9.23 -3.83 10.96
CA LYS A 55 10.45 -3.24 11.51
C LYS A 55 10.35 -1.75 11.78
N GLY A 56 9.29 -1.07 11.33
CA GLY A 56 8.90 0.27 11.80
C GLY A 56 9.98 1.33 11.61
N ASN A 57 10.98 1.09 10.77
CA ASN A 57 12.18 1.91 10.73
C ASN A 57 12.56 2.26 9.30
N HIS A 58 12.15 3.47 8.91
CA HIS A 58 12.65 4.24 7.78
C HIS A 58 12.62 3.53 6.43
N LEU A 59 11.44 3.51 5.84
CA LEU A 59 11.28 3.28 4.42
C LEU A 59 10.82 4.60 3.83
N ILE A 60 11.40 5.02 2.71
CA ILE A 60 11.04 6.27 2.03
C ILE A 60 10.80 5.83 0.58
N ALA A 61 9.52 5.86 0.20
CA ALA A 61 8.95 5.54 -1.12
C ALA A 61 8.59 4.06 -1.37
N TYR A 62 7.43 3.64 -0.87
CA TYR A 62 6.74 2.49 -1.45
C TYR A 62 6.10 2.86 -2.80
N THR A 63 6.45 2.13 -3.85
CA THR A 63 5.67 2.08 -5.09
C THR A 63 4.70 0.91 -5.02
N VAL A 64 3.47 1.10 -5.49
CA VAL A 64 2.49 0.01 -5.53
C VAL A 64 2.04 -0.27 -6.96
N SER A 65 1.74 -1.54 -7.24
CA SER A 65 1.14 -1.97 -8.51
C SER A 65 0.13 -3.08 -8.26
N LEU A 66 -1.10 -2.88 -8.73
CA LEU A 66 -2.17 -3.88 -8.71
C LEU A 66 -2.16 -4.71 -10.00
N SER A 67 -2.51 -5.98 -9.88
CA SER A 67 -2.91 -6.79 -11.03
C SER A 67 -4.17 -6.22 -11.68
N ALA A 68 -4.40 -6.59 -12.95
CA ALA A 68 -5.57 -6.16 -13.72
C ALA A 68 -6.90 -6.48 -13.01
N ASP A 69 -6.97 -7.63 -12.34
CA ASP A 69 -8.14 -8.08 -11.57
C ASP A 69 -8.19 -7.53 -10.14
N GLY A 70 -7.20 -6.75 -9.71
CA GLY A 70 -7.13 -6.14 -8.39
C GLY A 70 -6.90 -7.11 -7.22
N ASN A 71 -6.56 -8.38 -7.47
CA ASN A 71 -6.40 -9.40 -6.42
C ASN A 71 -4.95 -9.65 -6.01
N VAL A 72 -3.97 -9.12 -6.75
CA VAL A 72 -2.54 -9.19 -6.42
C VAL A 72 -1.99 -7.77 -6.34
N LEU A 73 -1.16 -7.53 -5.33
CA LEU A 73 -0.52 -6.25 -5.07
C LEU A 73 0.99 -6.49 -4.95
N VAL A 74 1.77 -5.73 -5.71
CA VAL A 74 3.20 -5.62 -5.52
C VAL A 74 3.49 -4.31 -4.79
N ILE A 75 4.23 -4.40 -3.69
CA ILE A 75 4.76 -3.26 -2.94
C ILE A 75 6.27 -3.28 -3.11
N GLY A 76 6.79 -2.30 -3.84
CA GLY A 76 8.23 -2.10 -4.03
C GLY A 76 8.79 -1.18 -2.95
N ASP A 77 9.89 -1.58 -2.34
CA ASP A 77 10.69 -0.80 -1.41
C ASP A 77 12.10 -0.60 -2.00
N PRO A 78 12.51 0.64 -2.35
CA PRO A 78 13.83 0.90 -2.92
C PRO A 78 14.99 0.64 -1.94
N GLY A 79 14.71 0.41 -0.65
CA GLY A 79 15.72 0.28 0.39
C GLY A 79 16.13 1.66 0.93
N GLY A 80 15.98 1.87 2.23
CA GLY A 80 16.34 3.11 2.89
C GLY A 80 17.87 3.33 3.00
N PHE A 81 18.28 4.60 3.01
CA PHE A 81 19.66 5.13 3.03
C PHE A 81 20.55 4.76 4.24
N LYS A 82 20.29 3.67 4.97
CA LYS A 82 21.13 3.24 6.10
C LYS A 82 22.36 2.46 5.63
N GLY A 83 23.31 3.14 4.99
CA GLY A 83 24.75 2.80 4.97
C GLY A 83 25.18 1.39 4.53
N GLY A 84 24.30 0.60 3.93
CA GLY A 84 24.56 -0.77 3.48
C GLY A 84 23.76 -1.03 2.21
N ILE A 85 24.38 -1.79 1.29
CA ILE A 85 24.01 -2.02 -0.11
C ILE A 85 22.48 -1.95 -0.33
N ASN A 86 22.03 -0.99 -1.16
CA ASN A 86 20.65 -0.83 -1.62
C ASN A 86 20.19 -2.06 -2.42
N SER A 87 19.81 -3.13 -1.75
CA SER A 87 19.00 -4.19 -2.35
C SER A 87 17.55 -3.78 -2.14
N GLY A 88 16.94 -3.17 -3.16
CA GLY A 88 15.49 -2.94 -3.13
C GLY A 88 14.76 -4.25 -2.86
N HIS A 89 13.70 -4.18 -2.06
CA HIS A 89 12.84 -5.32 -1.75
C HIS A 89 11.51 -5.17 -2.49
N SER A 90 10.85 -6.29 -2.76
CA SER A 90 9.48 -6.28 -3.26
C SER A 90 8.68 -7.32 -2.52
N HIS A 91 7.50 -6.93 -2.08
CA HIS A 91 6.53 -7.78 -1.43
C HIS A 91 5.37 -8.02 -2.38
N VAL A 92 5.02 -9.29 -2.59
CA VAL A 92 3.84 -9.68 -3.37
C VAL A 92 2.79 -10.17 -2.39
N LEU A 93 1.63 -9.53 -2.39
CA LEU A 93 0.48 -9.89 -1.56
C LEU A 93 -0.65 -10.35 -2.47
N ARG A 94 -1.47 -11.28 -1.96
CA ARG A 94 -2.67 -11.75 -2.62
C ARG A 94 -3.86 -11.51 -1.70
N ASN A 95 -4.89 -10.85 -2.22
CA ASN A 95 -6.13 -10.70 -1.51
C ASN A 95 -6.81 -12.05 -1.30
N VAL A 96 -7.21 -12.34 -0.08
CA VAL A 96 -8.00 -13.52 0.27
C VAL A 96 -9.18 -13.07 1.11
N ASN A 97 -10.39 -13.22 0.56
CA ASN A 97 -11.64 -12.83 1.23
C ASN A 97 -11.61 -11.37 1.74
N ASP A 98 -11.20 -10.43 0.87
CA ASP A 98 -11.16 -9.00 1.19
C ASP A 98 -10.12 -8.59 2.24
N VAL A 99 -9.18 -9.48 2.58
CA VAL A 99 -8.04 -9.23 3.48
C VAL A 99 -6.73 -9.24 2.70
N TRP A 100 -5.87 -8.26 2.99
CA TRP A 100 -4.53 -8.08 2.40
C TRP A 100 -3.41 -8.32 3.41
#